data_AF-A0A3S4I2A4-F1
#
_entry.id   AF-A0A3S4I2A4-F1
#
_cell.length_a   1.000
_cell.length_b   1.000
_cell.length_c   1.000
_cell.angle_alpha   90.00
_cell.angle_beta   90.00
_cell.angle_gamma   90.00
#
_symmetry.space_group_name_H-M   'P 1'
#
loop_
_entity.id
_entity.type
_entity.pdbx_description
1 polymer ?
#
loop_
_entity_poly.entity_id
_entity_poly.type
_entity_poly.pdbx_seq_one_letter_code
_entity_poly.pdbx_strand_id
1 'polypeptide(L)' 'MGKAQSYLEASVSIQPTLCAHAELARLFEATGKEDASQLHYQKSLELALSQGC' A
#
# COMPACT_ATOMS: atom_id res chain seq x y z
N MET A 1 -12.44 10.24 -0.30
CA MET A 1 -11.79 8.92 -0.15
C MET A 1 -11.50 8.26 -1.50
N GLY A 2 -12.43 8.23 -2.47
CA GLY A 2 -12.18 7.54 -3.76
C GLY A 2 -10.99 8.02 -4.60
N LYS A 3 -10.81 9.33 -4.80
CA LYS A 3 -9.71 9.85 -5.66
C LYS A 3 -8.31 9.56 -5.12
N ALA A 4 -8.14 9.66 -3.80
CA ALA A 4 -6.85 9.41 -3.14
C ALA A 4 -6.46 7.93 -3.24
N GLN A 5 -7.44 7.03 -3.05
CA GLN A 5 -7.23 5.60 -3.26
C GLN A 5 -6.84 5.31 -4.71
N SER A 6 -7.60 5.82 -5.69
CA SER A 6 -7.28 5.58 -7.11
C SER A 6 -5.92 6.12 -7.54
N TYR A 7 -5.48 7.25 -6.99
CA TYR A 7 -4.14 7.77 -7.25
C TYR A 7 -3.06 6.85 -6.67
N LEU A 8 -3.24 6.35 -5.45
CA LEU A 8 -2.31 5.41 -4.83
C LEU A 8 -2.27 4.07 -5.56
N GLU A 9 -3.42 3.52 -5.98
CA GLU A 9 -3.50 2.28 -6.77
C GLU A 9 -2.81 2.43 -8.13
N ALA A 10 -2.99 3.57 -8.80
CA ALA A 10 -2.27 3.91 -10.02
C ALA A 10 -0.76 4.05 -9.76
N SER A 11 -0.37 4.72 -8.67
CA SER A 11 1.02 4.89 -8.29
C SER A 11 1.70 3.54 -8.06
N VAL A 12 1.08 2.61 -7.32
CA VAL A 12 1.61 1.26 -7.10
C VAL A 12 1.72 0.47 -8.40
N SER A 13 0.78 0.68 -9.33
CA SER A 13 0.80 0.01 -10.65
C SER A 13 1.94 0.51 -11.54
N ILE A 14 2.31 1.79 -11.43
CA ILE A 14 3.41 2.40 -12.20
C ILE A 14 4.76 2.11 -11.55
N GLN A 15 4.86 2.37 -10.25
CA GLN A 15 6.07 2.16 -9.47
C GLN A 15 5.70 1.71 -8.05
N PRO A 16 5.93 0.41 -7.74
CA PRO A 16 5.77 -0.10 -6.38
C PRO A 16 6.79 0.59 -5.47
N THR A 17 6.30 1.26 -4.42
CA THR A 17 7.15 1.86 -3.40
C THR A 17 6.65 1.50 -2.01
N LEU A 18 7.56 1.50 -1.03
CA LEU A 18 7.28 1.28 0.38
C LEU A 18 6.13 2.16 0.86
N CYS A 19 6.25 3.46 0.58
CA CYS A 19 5.30 4.48 1.01
C CYS A 19 3.93 4.29 0.36
N ALA A 20 3.86 4.00 -0.95
CA ALA A 20 2.58 3.83 -1.62
C ALA A 20 1.81 2.60 -1.11
N HIS A 21 2.51 1.49 -0.83
CA HIS A 21 1.89 0.33 -0.20
C HIS A 21 1.44 0.63 1.24
N ALA A 22 2.26 1.31 2.05
CA ALA A 22 1.91 1.65 3.43
C ALA A 22 0.69 2.61 3.52
N GLU A 23 0.58 3.58 2.60
CA GLU A 23 -0.58 4.49 2.54
C GLU A 23 -1.86 3.77 2.12
N LEU A 24 -1.79 2.83 1.17
CA LEU A 24 -2.95 1.99 0.81
C LEU A 24 -3.38 1.12 1.99
N ALA A 25 -2.43 0.56 2.74
CA ALA A 25 -2.73 -0.25 3.91
C ALA A 25 -3.52 0.56 4.96
N ARG A 26 -3.05 1.78 5.27
CA ARG A 26 -3.75 2.70 6.19
C ARG A 26 -5.15 3.08 5.70
N LEU A 27 -5.30 3.32 4.40
CA LEU A 27 -6.60 3.66 3.81
C LEU A 27 -7.58 2.48 3.93
N PHE A 28 -7.10 1.26 3.72
CA PHE A 28 -7.90 0.05 3.87
C PHE A 28 -8.29 -0.22 5.34
N GLU A 29 -7.37 0.00 6.29
CA GLU A 29 -7.69 -0.01 7.73
C GLU A 29 -8.81 0.98 8.06
N ALA A 30 -8.67 2.23 7.63
CA ALA A 30 -9.64 3.29 7.88
C ALA A 30 -11.02 3.03 7.24
N THR A 31 -11.11 2.11 6.29
CA THR A 31 -12.35 1.73 5.60
C THR A 31 -12.86 0.34 5.97
N GLY A 32 -12.26 -0.30 6.99
CA GLY A 32 -12.68 -1.62 7.49
C GLY A 32 -12.34 -2.78 6.56
N LYS A 33 -11.35 -2.62 5.67
CA LYS A 33 -10.89 -3.63 4.72
C LYS A 33 -9.59 -4.26 5.21
N GLU A 34 -9.67 -5.00 6.31
CA GLU A 34 -8.49 -5.53 7.02
C GLU A 34 -7.62 -6.45 6.15
N ASP A 35 -8.21 -7.35 5.36
CA ASP A 35 -7.45 -8.23 4.46
C ASP A 35 -6.64 -7.45 3.42
N ALA A 36 -7.26 -6.43 2.83
CA ALA A 36 -6.59 -5.57 1.85
C ALA A 36 -5.49 -4.73 2.51
N SER A 37 -5.70 -4.29 3.75
CA SER A 37 -4.66 -3.60 4.51
C SER A 37 -3.45 -4.49 4.75
N GLN A 38 -3.69 -5.69 5.26
CA GLN A 38 -2.63 -6.66 5.58
C GLN A 38 -1.79 -7.01 4.35
N LEU A 39 -2.44 -7.23 3.21
CA LEU A 39 -1.76 -7.48 1.94
C LEU A 39 -0.83 -6.33 1.56
N HIS A 40 -1.27 -5.08 1.71
CA HIS A 40 -0.47 -3.91 1.37
C HIS A 40 0.68 -3.69 2.35
N TYR A 41 0.51 -3.96 3.65
CA TYR A 41 1.63 -3.96 4.59
C TYR A 41 2.66 -5.03 4.27
N GLN A 42 2.24 -6.26 3.93
CA GLN A 42 3.14 -7.33 3.53
C GLN A 42 3.99 -6.96 2.30
N LYS A 43 3.36 -6.36 1.28
CA LYS A 43 4.08 -5.86 0.08
C LYS A 43 5.06 -4.75 0.43
N SER A 44 4.69 -3.83 1.33
CA SER A 44 5.61 -2.79 1.82
C SER A 44 6.81 -3.42 2.53
N LEU A 45 6.59 -4.40 3.40
CA LEU A 45 7.65 -5.11 4.10
C LEU A 45 8.56 -5.89 3.14
N GLU A 46 7.99 -6.60 2.16
CA GLU A 46 8.73 -7.33 1.13
C GLU A 46 9.65 -6.40 0.32
N LEU A 47 9.15 -5.23 -0.09
CA LEU A 47 9.98 -4.23 -0.74
C LEU A 47 11.09 -3.74 0.19
N ALA A 48 10.84 -3.56 1.49
CA ALA A 48 11.83 -3.01 2.42
C ALA A 48 12.98 -3.99 2.59
N LEU A 49 12.65 -5.26 2.77
CA LEU A 49 13.62 -6.35 2.87
C LEU A 49 14.40 -6.53 1.57
N SER A 50 13.75 -6.36 0.41
CA SER A 50 14.39 -6.48 -0.90
C SER A 50 15.30 -5.29 -1.24
N GLN A 51 15.01 -4.09 -0.71
CA GLN A 51 15.82 -2.89 -0.91
C GLN A 51 17.04 -2.83 0.01
N GLY A 52 17.19 -3.81 0.90
CA GLY A 52 18.28 -3.84 1.87
C GLY A 52 18.07 -2.78 2.95
N CYS A 53 17.27 -3.12 3.96
CA CYS A 53 17.55 -2.60 5.29
C CYS A 53 18.96 -3.01 5.73
#